data_AF-A0A137Q7E0-F1
#
_entry.id   AF-A0A137Q7E0-F1
#
_cell.length_a   1.000
_cell.length_b   1.000
_cell.length_c   1.000
_cell.angle_alpha   90.00
_cell.angle_beta   90.00
_cell.angle_gamma   90.00
#
_symmetry.space_group_name_H-M   'P 1'
#
loop_
_entity.id
_entity.type
_entity.pdbx_description
1 polymer ?
#
loop_
_entity_poly.entity_id
_entity_poly.type
_entity_poly.pdbx_seq_one_letter_code
_entity_poly.pdbx_strand_id
1 'polypeptide(L)'
;MKWGLVPHWSKFEDKTLSTTNARAENLVEGGGMWGSLRGTKRCVIPVQGYYEWLTKGKQKLPHLTKRKDGGIMLLAGLYDSAIIEGRTLWTFTIVTTDANKDFSWLHDRQPVILSSNEAVEQWLDTSSKSWSKQLTSLVQPYNDPKVKLECYQVPQEVGRVGTESPTYIEPIASRKDGIQAMFSKQKQKRARSPSPVIVDDERLVKAEEDQPMKNDNDDEIPSKKPKTEAVERKFAKKPKSEQDMKPNSSKERKSSSPKKKISSQRPADVKPITAFFSKK
;
A
#
# COMPACT_ATOMS: atom_id res chain seq x y z
N MET A 1 0.08 -8.38 17.78
CA MET A 1 0.40 -6.95 17.55
C MET A 1 -0.54 -6.41 16.48
N LYS A 2 -0.91 -5.14 16.52
CA LYS A 2 -1.77 -4.49 15.51
C LYS A 2 -0.91 -3.95 14.35
N TRP A 3 -1.35 -4.12 13.11
CA TRP A 3 -0.66 -3.55 11.94
C TRP A 3 -0.99 -2.06 11.78
N GLY A 4 0.03 -1.23 11.57
CA GLY A 4 -0.04 0.23 11.62
C GLY A 4 0.64 0.71 12.89
N LEU A 5 1.91 1.10 12.78
CA LEU A 5 2.74 1.41 13.95
C LEU A 5 2.28 2.70 14.64
N VAL A 6 2.09 2.62 15.95
CA VAL A 6 1.84 3.73 16.87
C VAL A 6 3.11 3.91 17.71
N PRO A 7 3.86 5.01 17.52
CA PRO A 7 5.08 5.26 18.28
C PRO A 7 4.83 5.34 19.78
N HIS A 8 5.80 4.92 20.59
CA HIS A 8 5.72 4.93 22.06
C HIS A 8 5.41 6.29 22.69
N TRP A 9 5.72 7.40 21.99
CA TRP A 9 5.44 8.76 22.44
C TRP A 9 4.01 9.24 22.12
N SER A 10 3.23 8.47 21.36
CA SER A 10 1.85 8.80 21.01
C SER A 10 0.93 8.68 22.22
N LYS A 11 0.02 9.66 22.38
CA LYS A 11 -1.01 9.67 23.43
C LYS A 11 -2.36 9.12 22.96
N PHE A 12 -2.54 8.99 21.65
CA PHE A 12 -3.74 8.48 20.98
C PHE A 12 -3.33 7.81 19.65
N GLU A 13 -4.25 7.05 19.06
CA GLU A 13 -4.04 6.44 17.74
C GLU A 13 -4.30 7.47 16.63
N ASP A 14 -3.24 8.09 16.12
CA ASP A 14 -3.34 9.02 15.00
C ASP A 14 -3.53 8.24 13.68
N LYS A 15 -4.76 8.28 13.16
CA LYS A 15 -5.14 7.63 11.90
C LYS A 15 -4.61 8.35 10.65
N THR A 16 -4.04 9.54 10.79
CA THR A 16 -3.47 10.29 9.66
C THR A 16 -2.04 9.83 9.32
N LEU A 17 -1.37 9.17 10.26
CA LEU A 17 -0.04 8.62 10.04
C LEU A 17 -0.10 7.36 9.17
N SER A 18 0.59 7.39 8.03
CA SER A 18 0.75 6.22 7.17
C SER A 18 1.89 5.34 7.70
N THR A 19 1.60 4.46 8.66
CA THR A 19 2.60 3.68 9.39
C THR A 19 2.47 2.17 9.19
N THR A 20 1.67 1.73 8.22
CA THR A 20 1.58 0.32 7.84
C THR A 20 2.87 -0.17 7.19
N ASN A 21 3.59 0.69 6.50
CA ASN A 21 4.88 0.39 5.86
C ASN A 21 5.97 1.37 6.29
N ALA A 22 7.19 0.85 6.43
CA ALA A 22 8.42 1.64 6.63
C ALA A 22 9.37 1.42 5.45
N ARG A 23 9.79 2.50 4.81
CA ARG A 23 10.73 2.44 3.68
C ARG A 23 12.15 2.13 4.17
N ALA A 24 12.80 1.14 3.55
CA ALA A 24 14.16 0.70 3.89
C ALA A 24 15.17 1.86 3.82
N GLU A 25 14.99 2.79 2.89
CA GLU A 25 15.82 3.98 2.71
C GLU A 25 15.83 4.83 4.00
N ASN A 26 14.65 5.08 4.58
CA ASN A 26 14.53 5.82 5.84
C ASN A 26 15.18 5.07 7.00
N LEU A 27 15.09 3.72 6.98
CA LEU A 27 15.76 2.88 7.95
C LEU A 27 17.28 2.92 7.77
N VAL A 28 17.82 3.10 6.58
CA VAL A 28 19.27 3.18 6.31
C VAL A 28 19.82 4.56 6.65
N GLU A 29 19.11 5.62 6.25
CA GLU A 29 19.45 7.01 6.59
C GLU A 29 19.39 7.26 8.09
N GLY A 30 18.44 6.63 8.80
CA GLY A 30 18.34 6.68 10.25
C GLY A 30 17.63 7.90 10.80
N GLY A 31 16.81 8.55 9.98
CA GLY A 31 16.00 9.72 10.34
C GLY A 31 14.54 9.39 10.67
N GLY A 32 13.82 10.41 11.15
CA GLY A 32 12.38 10.35 11.40
C GLY A 32 11.98 9.36 12.49
N MET A 33 10.72 8.91 12.45
CA MET A 33 10.14 8.06 13.50
C MET A 33 10.75 6.65 13.59
N TRP A 34 11.42 6.18 12.52
CA TRP A 34 12.01 4.84 12.47
C TRP A 34 13.39 4.77 13.12
N GLY A 35 14.09 5.91 13.25
CA GLY A 35 15.47 5.97 13.73
C GLY A 35 15.64 5.39 15.13
N SER A 36 14.71 5.64 16.05
CA SER A 36 14.74 5.08 17.41
C SER A 36 14.41 3.58 17.47
N LEU A 37 13.76 3.04 16.43
CA LEU A 37 13.26 1.66 16.40
C LEU A 37 14.22 0.72 15.67
N ARG A 38 14.88 1.19 14.60
CA ARG A 38 15.65 0.34 13.66
C ARG A 38 16.75 -0.50 14.33
N GLY A 39 17.33 -0.01 15.43
CA GLY A 39 18.41 -0.70 16.16
C GLY A 39 17.93 -1.75 17.15
N THR A 40 16.68 -1.65 17.65
CA THR A 40 16.26 -2.35 18.88
C THR A 40 14.87 -2.99 18.82
N LYS A 41 14.02 -2.59 17.87
CA LYS A 41 12.62 -3.01 17.81
C LYS A 41 12.29 -3.67 16.47
N ARG A 42 13.04 -4.71 16.13
CA ARG A 42 12.86 -5.49 14.89
C ARG A 42 12.06 -6.75 15.18
N CYS A 43 11.16 -7.11 14.27
CA CYS A 43 10.35 -8.33 14.32
C CYS A 43 10.26 -8.98 12.93
N VAL A 44 9.73 -10.21 12.89
CA VAL A 44 9.46 -10.93 11.65
C VAL A 44 7.96 -11.17 11.54
N ILE A 45 7.39 -10.88 10.37
CA ILE A 45 5.97 -11.11 10.07
C ILE A 45 5.84 -12.33 9.16
N PRO A 46 5.29 -13.46 9.66
CA PRO A 46 4.99 -14.61 8.82
C PRO A 46 3.72 -14.36 8.00
N VAL A 47 3.78 -14.61 6.69
CA VAL A 47 2.65 -14.50 5.77
C VAL A 47 2.66 -15.65 4.74
N GLN A 48 1.50 -16.02 4.22
CA GLN A 48 1.40 -16.95 3.08
C GLN A 48 1.78 -16.28 1.74
N GLY A 49 1.64 -14.95 1.69
CA GLY A 49 1.91 -14.10 0.54
C GLY A 49 1.38 -12.69 0.82
N TYR A 50 1.50 -11.79 -0.15
CA TYR A 50 0.96 -10.45 -0.07
C TYR A 50 0.24 -10.08 -1.37
N TYR A 51 -0.81 -9.27 -1.24
CA TYR A 51 -1.53 -8.73 -2.38
C TYR A 51 -0.88 -7.44 -2.87
N GLU A 52 -0.91 -7.21 -4.17
CA GLU A 52 -0.54 -5.95 -4.79
C GLU A 52 -1.43 -5.67 -6.01
N TRP A 53 -1.74 -4.40 -6.28
CA TRP A 53 -2.69 -4.02 -7.33
C TRP A 53 -2.00 -3.40 -8.54
N LEU A 54 -2.00 -4.14 -9.65
CA LEU A 54 -1.61 -3.59 -10.94
C LEU A 54 -2.62 -2.53 -11.38
N THR A 55 -2.15 -1.33 -11.69
CA THR A 55 -2.99 -0.24 -12.18
C THR A 55 -3.03 -0.25 -13.70
N LYS A 56 -4.21 -0.50 -14.29
CA LYS A 56 -4.45 -0.38 -15.73
C LYS A 56 -5.51 0.68 -16.00
N GLY A 57 -5.08 1.89 -16.34
CA GLY A 57 -5.97 3.04 -16.46
C GLY A 57 -6.72 3.30 -15.15
N LYS A 58 -8.05 3.20 -15.17
CA LYS A 58 -8.90 3.36 -13.97
C LYS A 58 -9.09 2.06 -13.18
N GLN A 59 -8.66 0.92 -13.71
CA GLN A 59 -8.86 -0.38 -13.06
C GLN A 59 -7.65 -0.75 -12.19
N LYS A 60 -7.94 -1.40 -11.07
CA LYS A 60 -6.94 -2.00 -10.16
C LYS A 60 -7.12 -3.51 -10.22
N LEU A 61 -6.09 -4.25 -10.61
CA LEU A 61 -6.11 -5.70 -10.76
C LEU A 61 -5.30 -6.33 -9.62
N PRO A 62 -5.95 -6.96 -8.62
CA PRO A 62 -5.22 -7.56 -7.52
C PRO A 62 -4.45 -8.78 -8.00
N HIS A 63 -3.21 -8.88 -7.55
CA HIS A 63 -2.32 -10.01 -7.74
C HIS A 63 -1.84 -10.48 -6.38
N LEU A 64 -1.68 -11.79 -6.22
CA LEU A 64 -1.04 -12.38 -5.05
C LEU A 64 0.38 -12.76 -5.42
N THR A 65 1.34 -12.30 -4.63
CA THR A 65 2.74 -12.75 -4.69
C THR A 65 3.03 -13.64 -3.50
N LYS A 66 3.56 -14.83 -3.74
CA LYS A 66 3.89 -15.84 -2.71
C LYS A 66 5.12 -16.65 -3.09
N ARG A 67 5.61 -17.47 -2.16
CA ARG A 67 6.67 -18.44 -2.46
C ARG A 67 6.12 -19.55 -3.36
N LYS A 68 6.86 -19.88 -4.42
CA LYS A 68 6.51 -20.93 -5.37
C LYS A 68 6.58 -22.34 -4.75
N ASP A 69 7.41 -22.51 -3.73
CA ASP A 69 7.55 -23.78 -3.00
C ASP A 69 6.42 -24.03 -1.97
N GLY A 70 5.48 -23.10 -1.82
CA GLY A 70 4.36 -23.21 -0.88
C GLY A 70 4.72 -22.94 0.59
N GLY A 71 5.98 -22.57 0.88
CA GLY A 71 6.41 -22.21 2.22
C GLY A 71 5.85 -20.88 2.72
N ILE A 72 6.01 -20.62 4.02
CA ILE A 72 5.69 -19.33 4.63
C ILE A 72 6.76 -18.30 4.25
N MET A 73 6.31 -17.11 3.86
CA MET A 73 7.16 -15.96 3.61
C MET A 73 7.38 -15.19 4.91
N LEU A 74 8.63 -14.81 5.20
CA LEU A 74 9.00 -14.09 6.40
C LEU A 74 9.38 -12.66 6.02
N LEU A 75 8.60 -11.68 6.48
CA LEU A 75 8.84 -10.27 6.18
C LEU A 75 9.58 -9.58 7.31
N ALA A 76 10.52 -8.71 6.96
CA ALA A 76 11.15 -7.83 7.93
C ALA A 76 10.15 -6.77 8.43
N GLY A 77 10.09 -6.58 9.74
CA GLY A 77 9.23 -5.59 10.38
C GLY A 77 9.91 -4.82 11.49
N LEU A 78 9.30 -3.70 11.85
CA LEU A 78 9.56 -3.01 13.11
C LEU A 78 8.31 -3.08 13.99
N TYR A 79 8.51 -3.04 15.31
CA TYR A 79 7.41 -2.93 16.27
C TYR A 79 7.65 -1.76 17.23
N ASP A 80 6.59 -1.33 17.91
CA ASP A 80 6.71 -0.45 19.07
C ASP A 80 5.53 -0.67 20.02
N SER A 81 5.60 -0.09 21.21
CA SER A 81 4.46 -0.05 22.14
C SER A 81 4.21 1.34 22.72
N ALA A 82 2.94 1.72 22.75
CA ALA A 82 2.48 2.98 23.33
C ALA A 82 1.46 2.71 24.43
N ILE A 83 1.36 3.61 25.42
CA ILE A 83 0.29 3.58 26.42
C ILE A 83 -0.86 4.45 25.93
N ILE A 84 -1.96 3.81 25.53
CA ILE A 84 -3.17 4.46 25.01
C ILE A 84 -4.29 4.16 26.00
N GLU A 85 -4.91 5.21 26.56
CA GLU A 85 -6.02 5.08 27.52
C GLU A 85 -5.68 4.14 28.71
N GLY A 86 -4.44 4.22 29.19
CA GLY A 86 -3.95 3.39 30.31
C GLY A 86 -3.64 1.93 29.94
N ARG A 87 -3.70 1.55 28.67
CA ARG A 87 -3.40 0.19 28.18
C ARG A 87 -2.20 0.20 27.23
N THR A 88 -1.36 -0.84 27.32
CA THR A 88 -0.26 -1.03 26.37
C THR A 88 -0.79 -1.52 25.03
N LEU A 89 -0.60 -0.73 23.98
CA LEU A 89 -0.89 -1.07 22.60
C LEU A 89 0.40 -1.47 21.88
N TRP A 90 0.50 -2.74 21.47
CA TRP A 90 1.61 -3.25 20.67
C TRP A 90 1.29 -3.20 19.20
N THR A 91 2.10 -2.49 18.42
CA THR A 91 1.88 -2.30 16.98
C THR A 91 3.12 -2.63 16.17
N PHE A 92 2.93 -2.87 14.87
CA PHE A 92 4.02 -3.16 13.95
C PHE A 92 3.83 -2.52 12.57
N THR A 93 4.92 -2.44 11.84
CA THR A 93 5.00 -1.97 10.45
C THR A 93 5.81 -2.96 9.62
N ILE A 94 5.51 -3.07 8.33
CA ILE A 94 6.25 -3.92 7.39
C ILE A 94 7.34 -3.08 6.73
N VAL A 95 8.57 -3.59 6.68
CA VAL A 95 9.66 -2.91 5.95
C VAL A 95 9.48 -3.17 4.46
N THR A 96 9.59 -2.12 3.66
CA THR A 96 9.46 -2.17 2.19
C THR A 96 10.73 -1.66 1.53
N THR A 97 11.04 -2.20 0.37
CA THR A 97 12.19 -1.87 -0.46
C THR A 97 11.74 -1.76 -1.93
N ASP A 98 12.66 -1.46 -2.84
CA ASP A 98 12.34 -1.43 -4.27
C ASP A 98 11.87 -2.81 -4.76
N ALA A 99 10.95 -2.81 -5.73
CA ALA A 99 10.52 -4.04 -6.38
C ALA A 99 11.71 -4.74 -7.08
N ASN A 100 11.71 -6.07 -7.03
CA ASN A 100 12.67 -6.85 -7.79
C ASN A 100 12.33 -6.76 -9.28
N LYS A 101 13.30 -7.06 -10.15
CA LYS A 101 13.13 -6.94 -11.60
C LYS A 101 11.92 -7.72 -12.11
N ASP A 102 11.69 -8.91 -11.57
CA ASP A 102 10.60 -9.81 -12.00
C ASP A 102 9.19 -9.25 -11.72
N PHE A 103 9.02 -8.36 -10.73
CA PHE A 103 7.72 -7.81 -10.33
C PHE A 103 7.62 -6.29 -10.43
N SER A 104 8.64 -5.62 -10.99
CA SER A 104 8.63 -4.17 -11.25
C SER A 104 7.48 -3.71 -12.16
N TRP A 105 6.91 -4.60 -12.97
CA TRP A 105 5.71 -4.32 -13.78
C TRP A 105 4.43 -4.20 -12.95
N LEU A 106 4.40 -4.76 -11.74
CA LEU A 106 3.23 -4.82 -10.86
C LEU A 106 3.14 -3.56 -9.99
N HIS A 107 4.26 -3.22 -9.33
CA HIS A 107 4.40 -2.07 -8.44
C HIS A 107 5.88 -1.70 -8.30
N ASP A 108 6.17 -0.48 -7.84
CA ASP A 108 7.55 0.03 -7.66
C ASP A 108 8.21 -0.45 -6.36
N ARG A 109 7.40 -0.97 -5.42
CA ARG A 109 7.83 -1.45 -4.10
C ARG A 109 7.42 -2.89 -3.84
N GLN A 110 8.17 -3.54 -2.95
CA GLN A 110 7.82 -4.83 -2.36
C GLN A 110 8.17 -4.86 -0.86
N PRO A 111 7.62 -5.80 -0.08
CA PRO A 111 8.11 -6.10 1.26
C PRO A 111 9.57 -6.61 1.24
N VAL A 112 10.33 -6.29 2.29
CA VAL A 112 11.63 -6.94 2.52
C VAL A 112 11.37 -8.37 3.00
N ILE A 113 11.78 -9.35 2.20
CA ILE A 113 11.60 -10.77 2.48
C ILE A 113 12.92 -11.35 3.00
N LEU A 114 12.90 -11.94 4.19
CA LEU A 114 14.02 -12.63 4.81
C LEU A 114 14.02 -14.09 4.32
N SER A 115 14.90 -14.41 3.35
CA SER A 115 14.81 -15.68 2.60
C SER A 115 15.53 -16.86 3.25
N SER A 116 16.36 -16.63 4.27
CA SER A 116 17.11 -17.68 4.98
C SER A 116 17.00 -17.54 6.51
N ASN A 117 17.30 -18.63 7.22
CA ASN A 117 17.30 -18.62 8.69
C ASN A 117 18.37 -17.67 9.24
N GLU A 118 19.53 -17.60 8.59
CA GLU A 118 20.62 -16.70 8.97
C GLU A 118 20.19 -15.23 8.81
N ALA A 119 19.45 -14.90 7.75
CA ALA A 119 18.88 -13.57 7.56
C ALA A 119 17.86 -13.22 8.66
N VAL A 120 17.05 -14.19 9.08
CA VAL A 120 16.09 -14.04 10.19
C VAL A 120 16.81 -13.82 11.52
N GLU A 121 17.79 -14.66 11.85
CA GLU A 121 18.58 -14.54 13.08
C GLU A 121 19.31 -13.19 13.13
N GLN A 122 19.97 -12.82 12.05
CA GLN A 122 20.68 -11.54 11.94
C GLN A 122 19.71 -10.34 12.02
N TRP A 123 18.50 -10.46 11.46
CA TRP A 123 17.48 -9.43 11.60
C TRP A 123 17.00 -9.31 13.05
N LEU A 124 16.78 -10.42 13.75
CA LEU A 124 16.29 -10.44 15.13
C LEU A 124 17.36 -10.10 16.17
N ASP A 125 18.65 -10.21 15.84
CA ASP A 125 19.74 -9.88 16.77
C ASP A 125 19.87 -8.37 17.03
N THR A 126 19.23 -7.91 18.10
CA THR A 126 19.29 -6.51 18.55
C THR A 126 20.40 -6.22 19.56
N SER A 127 21.35 -7.14 19.77
CA SER A 127 22.40 -7.02 20.80
C SER A 127 23.23 -5.73 20.67
N SER A 128 23.57 -5.35 19.44
CA SER A 128 24.35 -4.14 19.14
C SER A 128 23.59 -2.83 19.34
N LYS A 129 22.26 -2.89 19.45
CA LYS A 129 21.33 -1.73 19.55
C LYS A 129 21.54 -0.65 18.47
N SER A 130 22.20 -0.99 17.36
CA SER A 130 22.60 -0.06 16.31
C SER A 130 22.25 -0.61 14.93
N TRP A 131 22.30 0.25 13.91
CA TRP A 131 22.09 -0.16 12.52
C TRP A 131 23.43 -0.42 11.85
N SER A 132 23.64 -1.64 11.36
CA SER A 132 24.90 -2.10 10.78
C SER A 132 24.85 -2.16 9.25
N LYS A 133 26.03 -2.27 8.62
CA LYS A 133 26.12 -2.54 7.18
C LYS A 133 25.46 -3.88 6.81
N GLN A 134 25.57 -4.87 7.68
CA GLN A 134 24.96 -6.17 7.48
C GLN A 134 23.43 -6.09 7.46
N LEU A 135 22.82 -5.28 8.35
CA LEU A 135 21.38 -5.00 8.30
C LEU A 135 20.97 -4.26 7.02
N THR A 136 21.82 -3.36 6.53
CA THR A 136 21.59 -2.66 5.25
C THR A 136 21.54 -3.63 4.07
N SER A 137 22.36 -4.68 4.08
CA SER A 137 22.33 -5.74 3.06
C SER A 137 21.08 -6.63 3.14
N LEU A 138 20.40 -6.72 4.29
CA LEU A 138 19.18 -7.52 4.44
C LEU A 138 17.93 -6.84 3.88
N VAL A 139 17.91 -5.51 3.78
CA VAL A 139 16.73 -4.73 3.34
C VAL A 139 16.71 -4.45 1.83
N GLN A 140 17.40 -5.28 1.05
CA GLN A 140 17.48 -5.17 -0.40
C GLN A 140 16.31 -5.89 -1.09
N PRO A 141 16.02 -5.55 -2.37
CA PRO A 141 15.03 -6.26 -3.17
C PRO A 141 15.27 -7.77 -3.19
N TYR A 142 14.18 -8.55 -3.19
CA TYR A 142 14.26 -10.00 -3.19
C TYR A 142 15.04 -10.53 -4.41
N ASN A 143 16.01 -11.41 -4.17
CA ASN A 143 16.85 -11.99 -5.22
C ASN A 143 17.32 -13.42 -4.89
N ASP A 144 16.51 -14.21 -4.17
CA ASP A 144 16.90 -15.58 -3.86
C ASP A 144 16.80 -16.48 -5.11
N PRO A 145 17.90 -17.12 -5.54
CA PRO A 145 17.86 -18.02 -6.69
C PRO A 145 17.25 -19.38 -6.38
N LYS A 146 17.29 -19.83 -5.11
CA LYS A 146 16.83 -21.16 -4.67
C LYS A 146 15.31 -21.18 -4.50
N VAL A 147 14.77 -20.13 -3.89
CA VAL A 147 13.33 -19.99 -3.66
C VAL A 147 12.79 -18.96 -4.62
N LYS A 148 12.05 -19.39 -5.64
CA LYS A 148 11.37 -18.46 -6.55
C LYS A 148 10.06 -17.96 -5.94
N LEU A 149 9.73 -16.73 -6.25
CA LEU A 149 8.40 -16.18 -6.02
C LEU A 149 7.54 -16.45 -7.24
N GLU A 150 6.24 -16.62 -7.02
CA GLU A 150 5.23 -16.64 -8.07
C GLU A 150 4.24 -15.50 -7.83
N CYS A 151 3.71 -14.96 -8.93
CA CYS A 151 2.74 -13.89 -8.90
C CYS A 151 1.64 -14.19 -9.92
N TYR A 152 0.38 -14.11 -9.49
CA TYR A 152 -0.77 -14.36 -10.36
C TYR A 152 -1.96 -13.49 -9.96
N GLN A 153 -2.81 -13.18 -10.93
CA GLN A 153 -4.00 -12.39 -10.69
C GLN A 153 -5.01 -13.18 -9.84
N VAL A 154 -5.60 -12.49 -8.86
CA VAL A 154 -6.60 -13.03 -7.93
C VAL A 154 -7.91 -12.24 -8.04
N PRO A 155 -9.01 -12.70 -7.43
CA PRO A 155 -10.31 -12.09 -7.59
C PRO A 155 -10.40 -10.66 -7.03
N GLN A 156 -11.26 -9.83 -7.66
CA GLN A 156 -11.45 -8.43 -7.28
C GLN A 156 -12.03 -8.26 -5.88
N GLU A 157 -12.77 -9.26 -5.39
CA GLU A 157 -13.45 -9.21 -4.09
C GLU A 157 -12.48 -9.04 -2.92
N VAL A 158 -11.22 -9.46 -3.07
CA VAL A 158 -10.19 -9.30 -2.03
C VAL A 158 -9.95 -7.83 -1.63
N GLY A 159 -10.27 -6.88 -2.51
CA GLY A 159 -10.18 -5.45 -2.21
C GLY A 159 -11.26 -4.94 -1.26
N ARG A 160 -12.29 -5.73 -0.95
CA ARG A 160 -13.37 -5.34 -0.03
C ARG A 160 -12.95 -5.64 1.42
N VAL A 161 -12.60 -4.58 2.13
CA VAL A 161 -12.25 -4.65 3.57
C VAL A 161 -13.38 -5.30 4.36
N GLY A 162 -13.03 -6.23 5.25
CA GLY A 162 -13.99 -6.96 6.10
C GLY A 162 -14.58 -8.22 5.47
N THR A 163 -14.11 -8.62 4.28
CA THR A 163 -14.48 -9.90 3.65
C THR A 163 -13.30 -10.86 3.66
N GLU A 164 -13.58 -12.13 3.93
CA GLU A 164 -12.59 -13.20 4.05
C GLU A 164 -13.09 -14.42 3.26
N SER A 165 -12.22 -15.02 2.45
CA SER A 165 -12.55 -16.26 1.73
C SER A 165 -11.28 -17.01 1.35
N PRO A 166 -11.25 -18.36 1.48
CA PRO A 166 -10.14 -19.15 0.98
C PRO A 166 -9.97 -19.05 -0.54
N THR A 167 -11.01 -18.62 -1.27
CA THR A 167 -10.96 -18.43 -2.73
C THR A 167 -10.18 -17.18 -3.16
N TYR A 168 -9.85 -16.26 -2.24
CA TYR A 168 -9.16 -15.01 -2.56
C TYR A 168 -7.68 -15.19 -2.91
N ILE A 169 -7.12 -16.36 -2.60
CA ILE A 169 -5.75 -16.74 -2.98
C ILE A 169 -5.69 -17.63 -4.22
N GLU A 170 -6.85 -18.02 -4.78
CA GLU A 170 -6.91 -18.84 -5.99
C GLU A 170 -6.70 -17.97 -7.23
N PRO A 171 -5.90 -18.43 -8.20
CA PRO A 171 -5.80 -17.77 -9.50
C PRO A 171 -7.20 -17.58 -10.14
N ILE A 172 -7.45 -16.43 -10.76
CA ILE A 172 -8.73 -16.21 -11.47
C ILE A 172 -8.98 -17.30 -12.53
N ALA A 173 -7.91 -17.79 -13.17
CA ALA A 173 -8.00 -18.84 -14.19
C ALA A 173 -8.51 -20.19 -13.65
N SER A 174 -8.34 -20.48 -12.36
CA SER A 174 -8.77 -21.75 -11.74
C SER A 174 -10.17 -21.68 -11.10
N ARG A 175 -10.79 -20.49 -11.04
CA ARG A 175 -12.11 -20.33 -10.39
C ARG A 175 -13.24 -20.92 -11.23
N LYS A 176 -14.04 -21.80 -10.61
CA LYS A 176 -15.22 -22.46 -11.21
C LYS A 176 -16.39 -21.50 -11.47
N ASP A 177 -16.38 -20.31 -10.89
CA ASP A 177 -17.37 -19.25 -11.05
C ASP A 177 -16.82 -18.03 -11.82
N GLY A 178 -15.60 -18.14 -12.35
CA GLY A 178 -14.95 -17.10 -13.13
C GLY A 178 -15.59 -16.88 -14.50
N ILE A 179 -15.12 -15.84 -15.20
CA ILE A 179 -15.56 -15.49 -16.57
C ILE A 179 -15.46 -16.71 -17.52
N GLN A 180 -14.48 -17.59 -17.34
CA GLN A 180 -14.34 -18.84 -18.11
C GLN A 180 -15.54 -19.78 -17.93
N ALA A 181 -16.07 -19.90 -16.72
CA ALA A 181 -17.26 -20.69 -16.42
C ALA A 181 -18.52 -20.01 -16.95
N MET A 182 -18.60 -18.67 -16.91
CA MET A 182 -19.67 -17.89 -17.54
C MET A 182 -19.70 -18.09 -19.06
N PHE A 183 -18.55 -18.01 -19.74
CA PHE A 183 -18.43 -18.28 -21.18
C PHE A 183 -18.73 -19.74 -21.53
N SER A 184 -18.28 -20.70 -20.69
CA SER A 184 -18.59 -22.12 -20.88
C SER A 184 -20.09 -22.40 -20.74
N LYS A 185 -20.76 -21.76 -19.78
CA LYS A 185 -22.21 -21.85 -19.55
C LYS A 185 -22.99 -21.18 -20.69
N GLN A 186 -22.50 -20.06 -21.25
CA GLN A 186 -23.10 -19.41 -22.42
C GLN A 186 -22.93 -20.23 -23.70
N LYS A 187 -21.77 -20.88 -23.89
CA LYS A 187 -21.50 -21.79 -25.01
C LYS A 187 -22.36 -23.05 -24.95
N GLN A 188 -22.53 -23.63 -23.76
CA GLN A 188 -23.46 -24.76 -23.54
C GLN A 188 -24.93 -24.37 -23.74
N LYS A 189 -25.33 -23.14 -23.36
CA LYS A 189 -26.69 -22.65 -23.58
C LYS A 189 -27.00 -22.42 -25.06
N ARG A 190 -26.03 -21.93 -25.85
CA ARG A 190 -26.13 -21.83 -27.32
C ARG A 190 -26.19 -23.20 -27.99
N ALA A 191 -25.42 -24.19 -27.52
CA ALA A 191 -25.43 -25.55 -28.07
C ALA A 191 -26.71 -26.35 -27.75
N ARG A 192 -27.52 -25.90 -26.78
CA ARG A 192 -28.80 -26.53 -26.38
C ARG A 192 -30.04 -25.84 -26.97
N SER A 193 -29.86 -24.88 -27.88
CA SER A 193 -30.98 -24.27 -28.62
C SER A 193 -31.32 -25.18 -29.79
N PRO A 194 -32.59 -25.62 -30.00
CA PRO A 194 -32.94 -26.37 -31.20
C PRO A 194 -32.89 -25.44 -32.43
N SER A 195 -32.35 -25.94 -33.54
CA SER A 195 -32.43 -25.28 -34.84
C SER A 195 -33.89 -25.06 -35.25
N PRO A 196 -34.22 -23.98 -35.98
CA PRO A 196 -35.58 -23.80 -36.48
C PRO A 196 -35.89 -24.90 -37.49
N VAL A 197 -37.01 -25.58 -37.27
CA VAL A 197 -37.58 -26.59 -38.16
C VAL A 197 -38.00 -25.88 -39.45
N ILE A 198 -37.39 -26.28 -40.57
CA ILE A 198 -37.89 -25.96 -41.90
C ILE A 198 -39.15 -26.81 -42.08
N VAL A 199 -40.30 -26.16 -42.26
CA VAL A 199 -41.55 -26.82 -42.63
C VAL A 199 -41.73 -26.57 -44.12
N ASP A 200 -41.57 -27.62 -44.92
CA ASP A 200 -41.91 -27.64 -46.34
C ASP A 200 -43.44 -27.67 -46.47
N ASP A 201 -44.01 -26.75 -47.26
CA ASP A 201 -45.34 -26.92 -47.83
C ASP A 201 -45.35 -26.37 -49.26
N GLU A 202 -45.49 -27.27 -50.24
CA GLU A 202 -45.65 -26.96 -51.65
C GLU A 202 -47.13 -26.84 -52.01
N ARG A 203 -47.54 -25.72 -52.64
CA ARG A 203 -48.65 -25.70 -53.63
C ARG A 203 -48.68 -24.44 -54.52
N LEU A 204 -48.23 -24.64 -55.77
CA LEU A 204 -48.83 -24.33 -57.08
C LEU A 204 -49.60 -22.99 -57.35
N VAL A 205 -49.06 -22.26 -58.36
CA VAL A 205 -49.67 -21.39 -59.43
C VAL A 205 -50.46 -20.15 -58.97
N LYS A 206 -50.24 -18.92 -59.48
CA LYS A 206 -50.35 -18.46 -60.88
C LYS A 206 -49.83 -17.02 -61.05
N ALA A 207 -49.53 -16.65 -62.31
CA ALA A 207 -49.08 -15.34 -62.78
C ALA A 207 -50.13 -14.23 -62.62
N GLU A 208 -49.68 -12.96 -62.49
CA GLU A 208 -49.99 -11.83 -63.39
C GLU A 208 -49.35 -10.51 -62.90
N GLU A 209 -49.04 -9.66 -63.88
CA GLU A 209 -48.50 -8.30 -63.77
C GLU A 209 -49.48 -7.31 -63.11
N ASP A 210 -48.99 -6.30 -62.38
CA ASP A 210 -49.27 -4.88 -62.66
C ASP A 210 -48.62 -3.95 -61.60
N GLN A 211 -48.05 -2.83 -62.07
CA GLN A 211 -47.92 -1.58 -61.30
C GLN A 211 -49.11 -0.65 -61.69
N PRO A 212 -49.33 0.58 -61.15
CA PRO A 212 -48.72 1.34 -60.05
C PRO A 212 -49.74 2.11 -59.13
N MET A 213 -49.19 2.95 -58.23
CA MET A 213 -49.72 4.24 -57.72
C MET A 213 -50.56 4.33 -56.42
N LYS A 214 -49.98 5.12 -55.50
CA LYS A 214 -50.52 6.28 -54.74
C LYS A 214 -51.65 6.07 -53.73
N ASN A 215 -51.40 6.46 -52.47
CA ASN A 215 -51.69 7.82 -52.01
C ASN A 215 -51.19 8.07 -50.58
N ASP A 216 -50.78 9.31 -50.38
CA ASP A 216 -50.44 9.97 -49.12
C ASP A 216 -51.61 9.97 -48.13
N ASN A 217 -51.30 9.96 -46.83
CA ASN A 217 -51.84 10.94 -45.89
C ASN A 217 -51.00 10.98 -44.60
N ASP A 218 -50.82 12.21 -44.15
CA ASP A 218 -50.03 12.72 -43.04
C ASP A 218 -50.40 12.13 -41.67
N ASP A 219 -49.44 12.13 -40.73
CA ASP A 219 -49.58 12.93 -39.51
C ASP A 219 -48.34 12.88 -38.59
N GLU A 220 -47.76 14.07 -38.44
CA GLU A 220 -47.10 14.69 -37.28
C GLU A 220 -46.16 13.91 -36.34
N ILE A 221 -44.89 14.35 -36.41
CA ILE A 221 -43.88 14.29 -35.34
C ILE A 221 -43.93 15.61 -34.56
N PRO A 222 -43.84 15.59 -33.22
CA PRO A 222 -43.21 16.69 -32.51
C PRO A 222 -42.01 16.23 -31.67
N SER A 223 -40.84 16.65 -32.15
CA SER A 223 -39.60 16.77 -31.39
C SER A 223 -39.73 17.82 -30.29
N LYS A 224 -39.30 17.50 -29.06
CA LYS A 224 -38.96 18.51 -28.03
C LYS A 224 -37.67 18.13 -27.29
N LYS A 225 -36.59 18.89 -27.57
CA LYS A 225 -35.66 19.37 -26.53
C LYS A 225 -36.31 20.58 -25.86
N PRO A 226 -36.07 20.91 -24.57
CA PRO A 226 -34.95 21.80 -24.16
C PRO A 226 -34.49 21.50 -22.70
N LYS A 227 -33.58 22.17 -21.98
CA LYS A 227 -32.59 23.26 -22.12
C LYS A 227 -31.66 23.16 -20.89
N THR A 228 -30.49 23.75 -21.05
CA THR A 228 -29.49 24.14 -20.04
C THR A 228 -30.03 25.07 -18.96
N GLU A 229 -29.48 24.99 -17.74
CA GLU A 229 -29.27 26.19 -16.89
C GLU A 229 -28.07 26.00 -15.95
N ALA A 230 -27.19 26.99 -15.97
CA ALA A 230 -26.04 27.17 -15.11
C ALA A 230 -26.44 28.08 -13.94
N VAL A 231 -25.90 27.83 -12.74
CA VAL A 231 -25.92 28.80 -11.64
C VAL A 231 -24.51 28.93 -11.06
N GLU A 232 -23.87 30.06 -11.37
CA GLU A 232 -22.76 30.63 -10.61
C GLU A 232 -23.21 30.98 -9.18
N ARG A 233 -22.33 30.82 -8.20
CA ARG A 233 -22.32 31.69 -7.00
C ARG A 233 -20.90 32.20 -6.76
N LYS A 234 -20.73 33.51 -6.93
CA LYS A 234 -19.56 34.30 -6.53
C LYS A 234 -19.75 34.86 -5.12
N PHE A 235 -18.64 34.86 -4.37
CA PHE A 235 -18.14 35.80 -3.35
C PHE A 235 -19.11 36.47 -2.34
N ALA A 236 -18.78 36.28 -1.06
CA ALA A 236 -18.82 37.35 -0.06
C ALA A 236 -17.61 37.24 0.89
N LYS A 237 -16.87 38.35 1.01
CA LYS A 237 -15.73 38.59 1.89
C LYS A 237 -16.24 39.25 3.19
N LYS A 238 -15.71 38.77 4.33
CA LYS A 238 -15.33 39.51 5.57
C LYS A 238 -16.47 40.13 6.44
N PRO A 239 -16.25 40.27 7.77
CA PRO A 239 -15.29 41.26 8.27
C PRO A 239 -14.28 40.76 9.31
N LYS A 240 -13.16 41.50 9.35
CA LYS A 240 -12.31 41.66 10.53
C LYS A 240 -13.10 42.45 11.57
N SER A 241 -12.99 42.09 12.83
CA SER A 241 -12.98 43.07 13.93
C SER A 241 -11.64 42.96 14.64
N GLU A 242 -10.87 44.05 14.55
CA GLU A 242 -9.82 44.43 15.50
C GLU A 242 -10.53 45.12 16.67
N GLN A 243 -10.14 44.81 17.91
CA GLN A 243 -9.79 45.80 18.94
C GLN A 243 -9.35 45.11 20.24
N ASP A 244 -8.07 45.34 20.55
CA ASP A 244 -7.50 45.70 21.85
C ASP A 244 -8.11 45.16 23.15
N MET A 245 -7.30 44.41 23.90
CA MET A 245 -7.04 44.68 25.33
C MET A 245 -5.86 43.85 25.86
N LYS A 246 -4.69 44.47 25.98
CA LYS A 246 -3.80 44.28 27.15
C LYS A 246 -4.04 45.48 28.07
N PRO A 247 -4.12 45.28 29.40
CA PRO A 247 -2.96 45.52 30.26
C PRO A 247 -2.76 44.36 31.26
N ASN A 248 -1.54 43.86 31.42
CA ASN A 248 -0.56 44.28 32.42
C ASN A 248 -0.99 43.97 33.87
N SER A 249 -0.35 42.99 34.52
CA SER A 249 0.36 43.20 35.80
C SER A 249 0.94 41.89 36.34
N SER A 250 2.27 41.84 36.38
CA SER A 250 3.11 41.44 37.53
C SER A 250 2.54 40.44 38.55
N LYS A 251 3.29 39.35 38.77
CA LYS A 251 3.95 39.12 40.05
C LYS A 251 5.17 38.22 39.91
N GLU A 252 6.29 38.80 40.30
CA GLU A 252 7.54 38.14 40.64
C GLU A 252 7.32 36.98 41.62
N ARG A 253 8.15 35.94 41.51
CA ARG A 253 8.90 35.46 42.68
C ARG A 253 10.24 34.88 42.27
N LYS A 254 11.27 35.54 42.79
CA LYS A 254 12.69 35.18 42.82
C LYS A 254 12.92 33.89 43.61
N SER A 255 14.02 33.22 43.28
CA SER A 255 14.99 32.51 44.16
C SER A 255 15.39 31.18 43.53
N SER A 256 16.63 30.69 43.57
CA SER A 256 17.95 31.24 43.88
C SER A 256 18.91 30.08 43.58
N SER A 257 19.88 30.26 42.70
CA SER A 257 21.03 29.35 42.62
C SER A 257 21.98 29.63 43.79
N PRO A 258 22.75 28.63 44.23
CA PRO A 258 24.10 28.89 44.69
C PRO A 258 25.11 28.11 43.84
N LYS A 259 26.02 28.86 43.19
CA LYS A 259 27.35 28.37 42.79
C LYS A 259 28.20 28.19 44.05
N LYS A 260 28.98 27.10 44.11
CA LYS A 260 30.25 27.09 44.86
C LYS A 260 31.39 26.52 44.00
N LYS A 261 32.55 27.14 44.21
CA LYS A 261 33.77 27.19 43.42
C LYS A 261 34.73 26.02 43.71
N ILE A 262 35.44 25.62 42.63
CA ILE A 262 36.90 25.40 42.47
C ILE A 262 37.61 24.31 43.29
N SER A 263 38.25 23.37 42.57
CA SER A 263 39.65 23.00 42.83
C SER A 263 40.35 22.64 41.52
N SER A 264 41.54 23.18 41.35
CA SER A 264 42.44 23.15 40.20
C SER A 264 43.47 22.03 40.31
N GLN A 265 43.68 21.24 39.25
CA GLN A 265 44.94 20.54 39.01
C GLN A 265 45.34 20.65 37.53
N ARG A 266 46.57 21.14 37.31
CA ARG A 266 47.28 21.15 36.02
C ARG A 266 47.75 19.73 35.68
N PRO A 267 48.00 19.46 34.40
CA PRO A 267 49.28 18.87 34.05
C PRO A 267 50.05 19.71 33.03
N ALA A 268 51.37 19.64 33.15
CA ALA A 268 52.36 20.31 32.32
C ALA A 268 52.60 19.58 31.00
N ASP A 269 52.94 20.38 29.98
CA ASP A 269 53.89 20.14 28.89
C ASP A 269 53.96 18.75 28.22
N VAL A 270 53.42 18.65 27.00
CA VAL A 270 54.13 18.02 25.85
C VAL A 270 53.76 18.76 24.55
N LYS A 271 54.78 19.20 23.80
CA LYS A 271 54.71 19.90 22.51
C LYS A 271 54.34 18.97 21.33
N PRO A 272 53.85 19.51 20.21
CA PRO A 272 53.31 18.74 19.09
C PRO A 272 54.40 18.17 18.17
N ILE A 273 54.20 16.94 17.68
CA ILE A 273 54.97 16.38 16.57
C ILE A 273 54.27 16.74 15.25
N THR A 274 55.01 17.46 14.43
CA THR A 274 54.75 17.84 13.05
C THR A 274 54.68 16.63 12.12
N ALA A 275 53.86 16.75 11.08
CA ALA A 275 53.77 15.86 9.93
C ALA A 275 55.12 15.60 9.23
N PHE A 276 55.35 14.36 8.76
CA PHE A 276 56.26 14.08 7.65
C PHE A 276 55.77 12.91 6.80
N PHE A 277 55.82 13.15 5.48
CA PHE A 277 55.44 12.28 4.37
C PHE A 277 56.43 11.12 4.11
N SER A 278 55.92 10.14 3.35
CA SER A 278 56.58 9.43 2.22
C SER A 278 57.13 8.01 2.45
N LYS A 279 56.57 7.08 1.64
CA LYS A 279 57.18 5.94 0.91
C LYS A 279 58.18 5.07 1.68
N LYS A 280 57.97 3.77 1.80
CA LYS A 280 57.96 2.77 0.72
C LYS A 280 57.34 1.47 1.24
#